data_AF-A0A968M3F8-F1
#
_entry.id   AF-A0A968M3F8-F1
#
_cell.length_a   1.000
_cell.length_b   1.000
_cell.length_c   1.000
_cell.angle_alpha   90.00
_cell.angle_beta   90.00
_cell.angle_gamma   90.00
#
_symmetry.space_group_name_H-M   'P 1'
#
loop_
_entity.id
_entity.type
_entity.pdbx_description
1 polymer ?
#
loop_
_entity_poly.entity_id
_entity_poly.type
_entity_poly.pdbx_seq_one_letter_code
_entity_poly.pdbx_strand_id
1 'polypeptide(L)' 'MAWPILVLHGPNLNLLGQREPNIYGALTLAELNQQLAVEAAAVGAALTCEQANGEGDLVEAIH' A
#
# COMPACT_ATOMS: atom_id res chain seq x y z
N MET A 1 -21.05 -9.02 -6.01
CA MET A 1 -20.53 -8.13 -4.95
C MET A 1 -19.04 -8.39 -4.85
N ALA A 2 -18.21 -7.35 -4.92
CA ALA A 2 -16.76 -7.48 -4.78
C ALA A 2 -16.38 -7.45 -3.29
N TRP A 3 -15.40 -8.25 -2.88
CA TRP A 3 -14.92 -8.25 -1.48
C TRP A 3 -14.05 -6.99 -1.26
N PRO A 4 -14.36 -6.12 -0.26
CA PRO A 4 -13.52 -4.98 0.06
C PRO A 4 -12.23 -5.37 0.79
N ILE A 5 -11.09 -4.91 0.30
CA ILE A 5 -9.77 -5.10 0.91
C ILE A 5 -9.14 -3.72 1.14
N LEU A 6 -8.69 -3.47 2.37
CA LEU A 6 -7.84 -2.35 2.72
C LEU A 6 -6.39 -2.85 2.87
N VAL A 7 -5.46 -2.22 2.16
CA VAL A 7 -4.02 -2.38 2.40
C VAL A 7 -3.52 -1.11 3.06
N LEU A 8 -3.12 -1.24 4.32
CA LEU A 8 -2.63 -0.13 5.13
C LEU A 8 -1.11 -0.20 5.29
N HIS A 9 -0.41 0.73 4.66
CA HIS A 9 1.04 0.83 4.69
C HIS A 9 1.51 1.67 5.88
N GLY A 10 2.40 1.09 6.69
CA GLY A 10 2.94 1.75 7.88
C GLY A 10 3.99 2.85 7.60
N PRO A 11 4.67 3.31 8.67
CA PRO A 11 5.58 4.43 8.59
C PRO A 11 6.79 4.16 7.68
N ASN A 12 7.23 5.23 7.00
CA ASN A 12 8.36 5.27 6.07
C ASN A 12 8.22 4.45 4.77
N LEU A 13 7.14 3.69 4.58
CA LEU A 13 6.93 2.97 3.32
C LEU A 13 6.69 3.92 2.13
N ASN A 14 6.31 5.18 2.38
CA ASN A 14 6.31 6.23 1.36
C ASN A 14 7.69 6.52 0.76
N LEU A 15 8.78 6.06 1.39
CA LEU A 15 10.15 6.21 0.92
C LEU A 15 10.64 5.01 0.08
N LEU A 16 9.80 4.00 -0.14
CA LEU A 16 10.12 2.88 -1.04
C LEU A 16 10.54 3.39 -2.43
N GLY A 17 11.59 2.77 -2.97
CA GLY A 17 12.19 3.15 -4.25
C GLY A 17 13.03 4.43 -4.22
N GLN A 18 13.06 5.18 -3.11
CA GLN A 18 13.82 6.43 -2.99
C GLN A 18 15.02 6.30 -2.05
N ARG A 19 14.84 5.60 -0.93
CA ARG A 19 15.91 5.43 0.07
C ARG A 19 16.85 4.31 -0.36
N GLU A 20 18.14 4.64 -0.52
CA GLU A 20 19.24 3.70 -0.78
C GLU A 20 18.82 2.54 -1.73
N PRO A 21 18.41 2.83 -2.98
CA PRO A 21 17.74 1.85 -3.85
C PRO A 21 18.61 0.64 -4.20
N ASN A 22 19.94 0.76 -4.09
CA ASN A 22 20.87 -0.36 -4.25
C ASN A 22 20.78 -1.40 -3.10
N ILE A 23 20.17 -1.03 -1.98
CA ILE A 23 19.97 -1.88 -0.80
C ILE A 23 18.51 -2.33 -0.71
N TYR A 24 17.57 -1.41 -0.83
CA TYR A 24 16.13 -1.68 -0.60
C TYR A 24 15.31 -1.93 -1.87
N GLY A 25 15.97 -1.84 -3.04
CA GLY A 25 15.31 -1.93 -4.34
C GLY A 25 14.75 -0.59 -4.81
N ALA A 26 14.43 -0.53 -6.10
CA ALA A 26 13.89 0.65 -6.77
C ALA A 26 12.36 0.68 -6.83
N LEU A 27 11.68 -0.38 -6.38
CA LEU A 27 10.22 -0.47 -6.41
C LEU A 27 9.62 0.60 -5.49
N THR A 28 8.81 1.47 -6.06
CA THR A 28 8.09 2.52 -5.33
C THR A 28 6.79 2.01 -4.73
N LEU A 29 6.28 2.71 -3.71
CA LEU A 29 4.97 2.40 -3.13
C LEU A 29 3.83 2.53 -4.17
N ALA A 30 3.95 3.46 -5.11
CA ALA A 30 2.97 3.65 -6.18
C ALA A 30 2.93 2.45 -7.14
N GLU A 31 4.10 1.95 -7.55
CA GLU A 31 4.19 0.75 -8.39
C GLU A 31 3.68 -0.50 -7.66
N LEU A 32 3.99 -0.64 -6.37
CA LEU A 32 3.45 -1.72 -5.55
C LEU A 32 1.92 -1.67 -5.47
N ASN A 33 1.33 -0.50 -5.24
CA ASN A 33 -0.12 -0.32 -5.21
C ASN A 33 -0.78 -0.66 -6.56
N GLN A 34 -0.12 -0.33 -7.68
CA GLN A 34 -0.62 -0.72 -9.01
C GLN A 34 -0.61 -2.23 -9.20
N GLN A 35 0.45 -2.92 -8.77
CA GLN A 35 0.52 -4.38 -8.82
C GLN A 35 -0.58 -5.02 -7.97
N LEU A 36 -0.79 -4.55 -6.73
CA LEU A 36 -1.86 -5.02 -5.86
C LEU A 36 -3.26 -4.81 -6.47
N ALA A 37 -3.48 -3.67 -7.14
CA ALA A 37 -4.75 -3.40 -7.81
C ALA A 37 -5.05 -4.37 -8.96
N VAL A 38 -4.02 -4.78 -9.72
CA VAL A 38 -4.14 -5.80 -10.77
C VAL A 38 -4.54 -7.16 -10.17
N GLU A 39 -3.86 -7.57 -9.09
CA GLU A 39 -4.16 -8.83 -8.39
C GLU A 39 -5.57 -8.83 -7.79
N ALA A 40 -5.99 -7.73 -7.15
CA ALA A 40 -7.33 -7.59 -6.60
C ALA A 40 -8.41 -7.67 -7.68
N ALA A 41 -8.20 -7.02 -8.83
CA ALA A 41 -9.11 -7.09 -9.96
C ALA A 41 -9.23 -8.52 -10.52
N ALA A 42 -8.12 -9.27 -10.57
CA ALA A 42 -8.11 -10.65 -11.04
C ALA A 42 -8.96 -11.60 -10.19
N VAL A 43 -9.12 -11.31 -8.89
CA VAL A 43 -9.95 -12.09 -7.96
C VAL A 43 -11.33 -11.47 -7.69
N GLY A 44 -11.68 -10.37 -8.37
CA GLY A 44 -12.95 -9.67 -8.19
C GLY A 44 -13.10 -8.96 -6.84
N ALA A 45 -11.99 -8.54 -6.23
CA ALA A 45 -11.96 -7.73 -5.02
C ALA A 45 -11.92 -6.22 -5.34
N ALA A 46 -12.46 -5.41 -4.43
CA ALA A 46 -12.31 -3.95 -4.45
C ALA A 46 -11.19 -3.58 -3.48
N LEU A 47 -10.12 -2.97 -3.99
CA LEU A 47 -8.92 -2.63 -3.21
C LEU A 47 -8.84 -1.12 -2.96
N THR A 48 -8.60 -0.76 -1.70
CA THR A 48 -8.14 0.57 -1.28
C THR A 48 -6.76 0.43 -0.65
N CYS A 49 -5.83 1.31 -1.02
CA CYS A 49 -4.51 1.40 -0.40
C CYS A 49 -4.34 2.74 0.29
N GLU A 50 -3.87 2.72 1.54
CA GLU A 50 -3.58 3.92 2.33
C GLU A 50 -2.18 3.81 2.94
N GLN A 51 -1.54 4.95 3.20
CA GLN A 51 -0.25 5.01 3.88
C GLN A 51 -0.27 6.11 4.90
N ALA A 52 0.25 5.81 6.10
CA ALA A 52 0.45 6.84 7.10
C ALA A 52 1.73 6.62 7.91
N ASN A 53 2.30 7.73 8.37
CA ASN A 53 3.46 7.73 9.27
C ASN A 53 3.04 7.86 10.73
N GLY A 54 1.88 8.46 11.00
CA GLY A 54 1.34 8.60 12.35
C GLY A 54 0.57 7.35 12.77
N GLU A 55 0.82 6.88 13.99
CA GLU A 55 0.05 5.77 14.58
C GLU A 55 -1.45 6.09 14.64
N GLY A 56 -1.82 7.33 14.99
CA GLY A 56 -3.21 7.75 15.05
C GLY A 56 -3.95 7.64 13.71
N ASP A 57 -3.29 8.03 12.60
CA ASP A 57 -3.86 7.91 11.26
C ASP A 57 -4.05 6.44 10.86
N LEU A 58 -3.11 5.57 11.23
CA LEU A 58 -3.22 4.13 10.98
C LEU A 58 -4.37 3.51 11.78
N VAL A 59 -4.56 3.93 13.03
CA VAL A 59 -5.67 3.48 13.88
C VAL A 59 -7.01 3.97 13.33
N GLU A 60 -7.08 5.23 12.89
CA GLU A 60 -8.29 5.80 12.32
C GLU A 60 -8.71 5.08 11.02
N ALA A 61 -7.75 4.67 10.18
CA ALA A 61 -8.04 3.89 8.97
C ALA A 61 -8.65 2.49 9.26
N ILE A 62 -8.53 1.98 10.50
CA ILE A 62 -9.05 0.67 10.91
C ILE A 62 -10.45 0.77 11.57
N HIS A 63 -10.77 1.91 12.18
CA HIS A 63 -12.05 2.14 12.88
C HIS A 63 -13.22 2.37 11.92
#